data_AF-A0A1V5NKG3-F1
#
_entry.id   AF-A0A1V5NKG3-F1
#
_cell.length_a   1.000
_cell.length_b   1.000
_cell.length_c   1.000
_cell.angle_alpha   90.00
_cell.angle_beta   90.00
_cell.angle_gamma   90.00
#
_symmetry.space_group_name_H-M   'P 1'
#
loop_
_entity.id
_entity.type
_entity.pdbx_description
1 polymer ?
#
loop_
_entity_poly.entity_id
_entity_poly.type
_entity_poly.pdbx_seq_one_letter_code
_entity_poly.pdbx_strand_id
1 'polypeptide(L)'
;MLCVKLAEEGQRLSEHFQAREFACSCCGMALVHPELVRKLQGLRSAIGAPVYVTSGYRCAGCNAAVGGAENSYHLFGMAADIWVGGSARCSWRN
;
A
#
# COMPACT_ATOMS: atom_id res chain seq x y z
N MET A 1 -16.09 12.31 5.39
CA MET A 1 -15.44 11.85 6.63
C MET A 1 -14.47 10.73 6.26
N LEU A 2 -13.21 11.10 5.97
CA LEU A 2 -12.15 10.15 5.58
C LEU A 2 -11.62 9.50 6.86
N CYS A 3 -12.17 8.34 7.25
CA CYS A 3 -11.66 7.60 8.40
C CYS A 3 -10.53 6.67 7.92
N VAL A 4 -9.32 7.22 7.82
CA VAL A 4 -8.10 6.41 7.77
C VAL A 4 -7.97 5.73 9.13
N LYS A 5 -7.77 4.41 9.14
CA LYS A 5 -7.62 3.64 10.37
C LYS A 5 -6.18 3.21 10.53
N LEU A 6 -5.69 3.25 11.77
CA LEU A 6 -4.52 2.50 12.18
C LEU A 6 -4.92 1.02 12.15
N ALA A 7 -4.24 0.25 11.33
CA ALA A 7 -4.44 -1.18 11.23
C ALA A 7 -3.48 -1.88 12.21
N GLU A 8 -4.00 -2.87 12.93
CA GLU A 8 -3.21 -3.61 13.93
C GLU A 8 -2.34 -4.68 13.27
N GLU A 9 -1.24 -5.05 13.92
CA GLU A 9 -0.33 -6.08 13.43
C GLU A 9 -1.06 -7.44 13.35
N GLY A 10 -1.15 -8.00 12.14
CA GLY A 10 -1.90 -9.24 11.89
C GLY A 10 -3.39 -9.06 11.55
N GLN A 11 -3.92 -7.82 11.55
CA GLN A 11 -5.28 -7.58 11.13
C GLN A 11 -5.45 -7.91 9.64
N ARG A 12 -6.45 -8.74 9.32
CA ARG A 12 -6.84 -9.02 7.94
C ARG A 12 -7.80 -7.95 7.45
N LEU A 13 -7.37 -7.16 6.46
CA LEU A 13 -8.13 -6.03 5.92
C LEU A 13 -9.13 -6.46 4.83
N SER A 14 -8.78 -7.49 4.07
CA SER A 14 -9.62 -8.11 3.03
C SER A 14 -9.28 -9.61 2.95
N GLU A 15 -10.02 -10.36 2.14
CA GLU A 15 -9.76 -11.77 1.88
C GLU A 15 -8.29 -12.06 1.55
N HIS A 16 -7.67 -11.14 0.80
CA HIS A 16 -6.33 -11.30 0.24
C HIS A 16 -5.29 -10.30 0.71
N PHE A 17 -5.66 -9.36 1.59
CA PHE A 17 -4.78 -8.27 2.03
C PHE A 17 -4.73 -8.20 3.55
N GLN A 18 -3.51 -8.12 4.08
CA GLN A 18 -3.23 -7.99 5.51
C GLN A 18 -2.67 -6.61 5.83
N ALA A 19 -2.93 -6.12 7.03
CA ALA A 19 -2.45 -4.83 7.52
C ALA A 19 -0.93 -4.67 7.44
N ARG A 20 -0.20 -5.75 7.75
CA ARG A 20 1.27 -5.78 7.69
C ARG A 20 1.83 -5.46 6.29
N GLU A 21 1.09 -5.75 5.22
CA GLU A 21 1.53 -5.46 3.85
C GLU A 21 1.50 -3.96 3.55
N PHE A 22 0.74 -3.19 4.32
CA PHE A 22 0.66 -1.73 4.22
C PHE A 22 1.51 -1.02 5.29
N ALA A 23 2.17 -1.76 6.17
CA ALA A 23 2.98 -1.19 7.24
C ALA A 23 4.25 -0.53 6.68
N CYS A 24 4.67 0.59 7.27
CA CYS A 24 6.01 1.11 7.00
C CYS A 24 7.03 0.14 7.59
N SER A 25 7.98 -0.32 6.77
CA SER A 25 9.10 -1.16 7.22
C SER A 25 9.98 -0.51 8.29
N CYS A 26 9.83 0.80 8.49
CA CYS A 26 10.64 1.62 9.37
C CYS A 26 10.16 1.69 10.82
N CYS A 27 8.84 1.80 11.02
CA CYS A 27 8.23 2.05 12.31
C CYS A 27 7.11 1.04 12.60
N GLY A 28 6.80 0.13 11.67
CA GLY A 28 5.75 -0.87 11.80
C GLY A 28 4.33 -0.30 11.72
N MET A 29 4.15 1.03 11.68
CA MET A 29 2.82 1.63 11.61
C MET A 29 2.17 1.34 10.26
N ALA A 30 0.90 0.94 10.28
CA ALA A 30 0.07 0.74 9.11
C ALA A 30 -1.13 1.68 9.16
N LEU A 31 -1.05 2.82 8.49
CA LEU A 31 -2.23 3.64 8.21
C LEU A 31 -2.80 3.23 6.86
N VAL A 32 -4.07 2.84 6.85
CA VAL A 32 -4.74 2.44 5.61
C VAL A 32 -6.16 2.98 5.55
N HIS A 33 -6.53 3.52 4.41
CA HIS A 33 -7.89 3.90 4.13
C HIS A 33 -8.70 2.65 3.72
N PRO A 34 -9.85 2.33 4.36
CA PRO A 34 -10.63 1.13 4.02
C PRO A 34 -11.05 1.04 2.55
N GLU A 35 -11.38 2.18 1.94
CA GLU A 35 -11.73 2.26 0.51
C GLU A 35 -10.56 1.87 -0.41
N LEU A 36 -9.31 2.14 -0.02
CA LEU A 36 -8.14 1.71 -0.78
C LEU A 36 -8.10 0.18 -0.87
N VAL A 37 -8.25 -0.50 0.27
CA VAL A 37 -8.26 -1.96 0.35
C VAL A 37 -9.41 -2.54 -0.49
N ARG A 38 -10.61 -1.94 -0.41
CA ARG A 38 -11.76 -2.37 -1.20
C ARG A 38 -11.49 -2.28 -2.71
N LYS A 39 -10.86 -1.19 -3.15
CA LYS A 39 -10.48 -1.00 -4.55
C LYS A 39 -9.40 -1.99 -5.00
N LEU A 40 -8.40 -2.26 -4.16
CA LEU A 40 -7.36 -3.25 -4.44
C LEU A 40 -7.92 -4.67 -4.54
N GLN A 41 -8.87 -5.02 -3.68
CA GLN A 41 -9.59 -6.30 -3.78
C GLN A 41 -10.35 -6.40 -5.09
N GLY A 42 -11.10 -5.36 -5.46
CA GLY A 42 -11.81 -5.30 -6.74
C GLY A 42 -10.87 -5.41 -7.94
N LEU A 43 -9.72 -4.72 -7.89
CA LEU A 43 -8.69 -4.80 -8.92
C LEU A 43 -8.14 -6.23 -9.06
N ARG A 44 -7.82 -6.89 -7.95
CA ARG A 44 -7.36 -8.29 -7.96
C ARG A 44 -8.40 -9.22 -8.59
N SER A 45 -9.68 -9.07 -8.23
CA SER A 45 -10.77 -9.84 -8.82
C SER A 45 -10.94 -9.56 -10.31
N ALA A 46 -10.78 -8.31 -10.76
CA ALA A 46 -10.93 -7.92 -12.15
C ALA A 46 -9.77 -8.43 -13.04
N ILE A 47 -8.54 -8.41 -12.52
CA ILE A 47 -7.37 -8.91 -13.25
C ILE A 47 -7.34 -10.44 -13.25
N GLY A 48 -7.81 -11.09 -12.18
CA GLY A 48 -7.73 -12.54 -12.02
C GLY A 48 -6.32 -13.05 -11.71
N ALA A 49 -5.39 -12.16 -11.35
CA ALA A 49 -3.99 -12.47 -11.01
C ALA A 49 -3.66 -11.97 -9.60
N PRO A 50 -2.62 -12.54 -8.93
CA PRO A 50 -2.22 -12.09 -7.61
C PRO A 50 -1.67 -10.66 -7.66
N VAL A 51 -2.20 -9.81 -6.77
CA VAL A 51 -1.73 -8.44 -6.53
C VAL A 51 -0.97 -8.43 -5.22
N TYR A 52 0.28 -7.97 -5.26
CA TYR A 52 1.19 -7.87 -4.13
C TYR A 52 1.40 -6.40 -3.78
N VAL A 53 1.28 -6.04 -2.51
CA VAL A 53 1.59 -4.68 -2.05
C VAL A 53 3.09 -4.61 -1.75
N THR A 54 3.81 -3.72 -2.43
CA THR A 54 5.25 -3.53 -2.21
C THR A 54 5.55 -2.43 -1.21
N SER A 55 4.71 -1.39 -1.16
CA SER A 55 4.77 -0.37 -0.13
C SER A 55 3.40 0.26 0.14
N GLY A 56 3.05 0.46 1.41
CA GLY A 56 1.81 1.13 1.82
C GLY A 56 2.09 2.46 2.48
N TYR A 57 1.79 2.58 3.77
CA TYR A 57 2.09 3.77 4.54
C TYR A 57 3.60 4.02 4.65
N ARG A 58 4.02 5.28 4.54
CA ARG A 58 5.39 5.73 4.81
C ARG A 58 5.36 6.78 5.91
N CYS A 59 6.25 6.66 6.89
CA CYS A 59 6.47 7.76 7.82
C CYS A 59 7.22 8.90 7.12
N ALA A 60 7.16 10.11 7.68
CA ALA A 60 7.83 11.29 7.11
C ALA A 60 9.33 11.05 6.87
N GLY A 61 10.03 10.40 7.82
CA GLY A 61 11.46 10.09 7.69
C GLY A 61 11.77 9.17 6.51
N CYS A 62 11.00 8.11 6.33
CA CYS A 62 11.18 7.20 5.19
C CYS A 62 10.79 7.83 3.86
N ASN A 63 9.71 8.62 3.84
CA ASN A 63 9.32 9.34 2.65
C ASN A 63 10.42 10.31 2.22
N ALA A 64 11.03 11.05 3.15
CA ALA A 64 12.17 11.91 2.84
C ALA A 64 13.40 11.12 2.38
N ALA A 65 13.72 9.99 3.03
CA ALA A 65 14.87 9.15 2.69
C ALA A 65 14.79 8.57 1.26
N VAL A 66 13.59 8.27 0.77
CA VAL A 66 13.38 7.79 -0.62
C VAL A 66 13.17 8.93 -1.62
N GLY A 67 13.28 10.20 -1.21
CA GLY A 67 13.02 11.36 -2.06
C GLY A 67 11.53 11.51 -2.44
N GLY A 68 10.63 11.00 -1.61
CA GLY A 68 9.19 11.14 -1.79
C GLY A 68 8.69 12.56 -1.58
N ALA A 69 7.60 12.92 -2.25
CA ALA A 69 7.00 14.25 -2.16
C ALA A 69 6.47 14.57 -0.75
N GLU A 70 6.55 15.84 -0.34
CA GLU A 70 6.09 16.31 0.97
C GLU A 70 4.60 16.06 1.24
N ASN A 71 3.78 16.08 0.18
CA ASN A 71 2.33 15.79 0.24
C ASN A 71 1.99 14.41 -0.34
N SER A 72 2.89 13.44 -0.18
CA SER A 72 2.67 12.07 -0.67
C SER A 72 1.45 11.43 0.00
N TYR A 73 0.57 10.81 -0.79
CA TYR A 73 -0.58 10.05 -0.29
C TYR A 73 -0.16 8.84 0.58
N HIS A 74 1.10 8.40 0.50
CA HIS A 74 1.66 7.39 1.40
C HIS A 74 1.76 7.88 2.85
N LEU A 75 1.93 9.20 3.07
CA LEU A 75 1.95 9.80 4.42
C LEU A 75 0.56 9.81 5.08
N PHE A 76 -0.50 9.69 4.26
CA PHE A 76 -1.87 9.73 4.72
C PHE A 76 -2.56 8.36 4.70
N GLY A 77 -1.84 7.27 4.38
CA GLY A 77 -2.43 5.94 4.28
C GLY A 77 -3.45 5.78 3.15
N MET A 78 -3.37 6.66 2.13
CA MET A 78 -4.29 6.71 1.00
C MET A 78 -3.70 6.12 -0.28
N ALA A 79 -2.39 5.84 -0.31
CA ALA A 79 -1.70 5.20 -1.43
C ALA A 79 -1.06 3.88 -1.03
N ALA A 80 -0.95 2.99 -2.01
CA ALA A 80 -0.19 1.76 -1.93
C ALA A 80 0.43 1.48 -3.31
N ASP A 81 1.70 1.14 -3.31
CA ASP A 81 2.40 0.61 -4.46
C ASP A 81 2.10 -0.89 -4.56
N ILE A 82 1.72 -1.31 -5.76
CA ILE A 82 1.36 -2.70 -6.04
C ILE A 82 2.14 -3.26 -7.21
N TRP A 83 2.35 -4.56 -7.17
CA TRP A 83 2.86 -5.35 -8.27
C TRP A 83 1.90 -6.49 -8.57
N VAL A 84 1.59 -6.70 -9.84
CA VAL A 84 0.69 -7.76 -10.29
C VAL A 84 1.53 -8.87 -10.91
N GLY A 85 1.32 -10.11 -10.46
CA GLY A 85 2.02 -11.27 -11.00
C GLY A 85 1.80 -11.39 -12.50
N GLY A 86 2.89 -11.38 -13.28
CA GLY A 86 2.84 -11.42 -14.75
C GLY A 86 3.00 -10.06 -15.43
N SER A 87 2.91 -8.95 -14.70
CA SER A 87 3.32 -7.63 -15.21
C SER A 87 4.84 -7.52 -15.17
N ALA A 88 5.48 -7.58 -16.34
CA ALA A 88 6.91 -7.33 -16.44
C ALA A 88 7.22 -5.95 -15.87
N ARG A 89 8.17 -5.87 -14.92
CA ARG A 89 8.69 -4.59 -14.45
C ARG A 89 9.25 -3.90 -15.69
N CYS A 90 8.67 -2.78 -16.09
CA CYS A 90 9.16 -2.02 -17.22
C CYS A 90 10.58 -1.56 -16.87
N SER A 91 11.60 -2.30 -17.33
CA SER A 91 12.97 -1.84 -17.26
C SER A 91 13.09 -0.77 -18.33
N TRP A 92 12.69 0.46 -17.99
CA TRP A 92 13.14 1.64 -18.72
C TRP A 92 14.66 1.62 -18.67
N ARG A 93 15.28 0.98 -19.66
CA ARG A 93 16.67 1.21 -20.04
C ARG A 93 16.59 2.34 -21.05
N ASN A 94 17.28 3.43 -20.74
CA ASN A 94 17.48 4.55 -21.67
C ASN A 94 18.07 4.08 -22.99
#